data_AF-A0A257N9K0-F1
#
_entry.id   AF-A0A257N9K0-F1
#
_cell.length_a   1.000
_cell.length_b   1.000
_cell.length_c   1.000
_cell.angle_alpha   90.00
_cell.angle_beta   90.00
_cell.angle_gamma   90.00
#
_symmetry.space_group_name_H-M   'P 1'
#
loop_
_entity.id
_entity.type
_entity.pdbx_description
1 polymer ?
#
loop_
_entity_poly.entity_id
_entity_poly.type
_entity_poly.pdbx_seq_one_letter_code
_entity_poly.pdbx_strand_id
1 'polypeptide(L)'
;MDEASLIFDITQVIRQLRENQTIEYKDKKRNLKDYFNTANKGVEVALGVRGGKEIKATVSSARLKVLAQGKKRLVVALKYEGESDYRYLVATDRRSAL
;
A
#
# COMPACT_ATOMS: atom_id res chain seq x y z
N MET A 1 -11.29 -8.31 -3.85
CA MET A 1 -10.25 -7.80 -4.79
C MET A 1 -10.02 -8.80 -5.91
N ASP A 2 -9.80 -10.08 -5.57
CA ASP A 2 -9.58 -11.13 -6.57
C ASP A 2 -10.76 -11.27 -7.54
N GLU A 3 -12.00 -11.34 -7.05
CA GLU A 3 -13.19 -11.42 -7.90
C GLU A 3 -13.30 -10.26 -8.91
N ALA A 4 -13.03 -9.02 -8.47
CA ALA A 4 -13.05 -7.86 -9.34
C ALA A 4 -11.93 -7.88 -10.40
N SER A 5 -10.83 -8.59 -10.14
CA SER A 5 -9.75 -8.79 -11.10
C SER A 5 -10.11 -9.79 -12.19
N LEU A 6 -11.08 -10.69 -11.95
CA LEU A 6 -11.53 -11.70 -12.92
C LEU A 6 -12.44 -11.13 -14.02
N ILE A 7 -13.01 -9.94 -13.80
CA ILE A 7 -13.90 -9.28 -14.76
C ILE A 7 -13.11 -8.74 -15.98
N PHE A 8 -11.81 -8.53 -15.82
CA PHE A 8 -10.96 -7.89 -16.83
C PHE A 8 -9.58 -8.55 -16.88
N ASP A 9 -9.25 -9.17 -18.01
CA ASP A 9 -8.07 -10.04 -18.18
C ASP A 9 -6.70 -9.39 -17.90
N ILE A 10 -6.60 -8.06 -17.81
CA ILE A 10 -5.34 -7.30 -17.63
C ILE A 10 -5.39 -6.33 -16.42
N THR A 11 -6.34 -6.51 -15.50
CA THR A 11 -6.62 -5.47 -14.50
C THR A 11 -5.88 -5.65 -13.19
N GLN A 12 -5.09 -4.63 -12.81
CA GLN A 12 -4.63 -4.46 -11.44
C GLN A 12 -5.71 -3.72 -10.65
N VAL A 13 -6.23 -4.35 -9.60
CA VAL A 13 -7.18 -3.71 -8.70
C VAL A 13 -6.40 -2.98 -7.62
N ILE A 14 -6.51 -1.66 -7.59
CA ILE A 14 -5.97 -0.81 -6.52
C ILE A 14 -7.14 -0.43 -5.60
N ARG A 15 -6.96 -0.59 -4.29
CA ARG A 15 -7.92 -0.14 -3.28
C ARG A 15 -7.22 0.57 -2.14
N GLN A 16 -7.95 1.43 -1.44
CA GLN A 16 -7.49 2.02 -0.19
C GLN A 16 -7.82 1.08 0.99
N LEU A 17 -6.88 0.94 1.92
CA LEU A 17 -7.06 0.27 3.21
C LEU A 17 -7.24 1.30 4.32
N ARG A 18 -7.97 0.91 5.37
CA ARG A 18 -8.07 1.67 6.61
C ARG A 18 -6.79 1.48 7.44
N GLU A 19 -6.42 2.49 8.22
CA GLU A 19 -5.22 2.46 9.07
C GLU A 19 -5.21 1.30 10.10
N ASN A 20 -6.39 0.88 10.55
CA ASN A 20 -6.58 -0.19 11.52
C ASN A 20 -6.58 -1.60 10.90
N GLN A 21 -6.38 -1.72 9.58
CA GLN A 21 -6.35 -3.01 8.92
C GLN A 21 -5.21 -3.88 9.47
N THR A 22 -5.52 -5.10 9.89
CA THR A 22 -4.53 -5.99 10.49
C THR A 22 -3.70 -6.72 9.43
N ILE A 23 -2.39 -6.74 9.66
CA ILE A 23 -1.37 -7.44 8.89
C ILE A 23 -0.61 -8.44 9.77
N GLU A 24 0.08 -9.37 9.12
CA GLU A 24 1.06 -10.25 9.76
C GLU A 24 2.48 -9.80 9.38
N TYR A 25 3.32 -9.54 10.38
CA TYR A 25 4.72 -9.16 10.22
C TYR A 25 5.56 -9.81 11.32
N LYS A 26 6.58 -10.59 10.92
CA LYS A 26 7.41 -11.40 11.84
C LYS A 26 6.55 -12.24 12.80
N ASP A 27 5.58 -12.96 12.23
CA ASP A 27 4.64 -13.82 12.96
C ASP A 27 3.77 -13.12 14.02
N LYS A 28 3.76 -11.78 14.02
CA LYS A 28 2.94 -10.96 14.92
C LYS A 28 1.88 -10.20 14.13
N LYS A 29 0.70 -10.06 14.75
CA LYS A 29 -0.37 -9.21 14.24
C LYS A 29 -0.06 -7.76 14.57
N ARG A 30 -0.20 -6.87 13.58
CA ARG A 30 -0.07 -5.40 13.75
C ARG A 30 -1.11 -4.71 12.88
N ASN A 31 -1.47 -3.47 13.19
CA ASN A 31 -2.20 -2.63 12.25
C ASN A 31 -1.23 -1.87 11.31
N LEU A 32 -1.76 -1.29 10.23
CA LEU A 32 -0.95 -0.57 9.24
C LEU A 32 -0.32 0.69 9.82
N LYS A 33 -1.05 1.43 10.67
CA LYS A 33 -0.57 2.65 11.33
C LYS A 33 0.71 2.40 12.10
N ASP A 34 0.67 1.46 13.04
CA ASP A 34 1.79 1.13 13.90
C ASP A 34 2.95 0.59 13.07
N TYR A 35 2.68 -0.28 12.10
CA TYR A 35 3.72 -0.88 11.27
C TYR A 35 4.51 0.17 10.47
N PHE A 36 3.82 1.04 9.73
CA PHE A 36 4.49 2.04 8.87
C PHE A 36 5.05 3.23 9.66
N ASN A 37 4.60 3.48 10.89
CA ASN A 37 5.20 4.51 11.75
C ASN A 37 6.42 4.00 12.56
N THR A 38 6.51 2.69 12.84
CA THR A 38 7.55 2.16 13.73
C THR A 38 8.56 1.26 13.06
N ALA A 39 8.12 0.31 12.23
CA ALA A 39 8.95 -0.77 11.71
C ALA A 39 9.39 -0.54 10.26
N ASN A 40 8.59 0.16 9.46
CA ASN A 40 8.88 0.41 8.05
C ASN A 40 8.57 1.87 7.69
N LYS A 41 9.32 2.79 8.30
CA LYS A 41 9.15 4.24 8.11
C LYS A 41 9.32 4.63 6.65
N GLY A 42 8.50 5.57 6.19
CA GLY A 42 8.63 6.11 4.85
C GLY A 42 9.82 7.03 4.70
N VAL A 43 10.18 7.26 3.44
CA VAL A 43 11.22 8.17 2.99
C VAL A 43 10.59 9.32 2.21
N GLU A 44 11.15 10.51 2.32
CA GLU A 44 10.73 11.65 1.52
C GLU A 44 11.19 11.50 0.07
N VAL A 45 10.28 11.76 -0.86
CA VAL A 45 10.53 11.70 -2.31
C VAL A 45 9.85 12.86 -3.01
N ALA A 46 10.43 13.29 -4.14
CA ALA A 46 9.72 14.10 -5.12
C ALA A 46 8.92 13.17 -6.04
N LEU A 47 7.60 13.34 -6.06
CA LEU A 47 6.67 12.55 -6.84
C LEU A 47 6.13 13.40 -7.99
N GLY A 48 6.37 12.96 -9.22
CA GLY A 48 5.70 13.52 -10.40
C GLY A 48 4.21 13.16 -10.39
N VAL A 49 3.36 14.16 -10.45
CA VAL A 49 1.91 14.00 -10.61
C VAL A 49 1.45 14.44 -12.00
N ARG A 50 0.23 14.03 -12.37
CA ARG A 50 -0.37 14.39 -13.66
C ARG A 50 -0.32 15.90 -13.89
N GLY A 51 0.02 16.31 -15.11
CA GLY A 51 0.23 17.71 -15.46
C GLY A 51 1.66 18.21 -15.24
N GLY A 52 2.64 17.31 -15.05
CA GLY A 52 4.07 17.65 -15.01
C GLY A 52 4.52 18.36 -13.74
N LYS A 53 3.68 18.38 -12.70
CA LYS A 53 4.04 18.97 -11.41
C LYS A 53 4.78 17.94 -10.57
N GLU A 54 5.77 18.38 -9.82
CA GLU A 54 6.38 17.60 -8.76
C GLU A 54 5.82 18.03 -7.41
N ILE A 55 5.59 17.06 -6.53
CA ILE A 55 5.16 17.29 -5.16
C ILE A 55 6.04 16.49 -4.21
N LYS A 56 6.27 17.01 -3.01
CA LYS A 56 6.93 16.26 -1.95
C LYS A 56 5.94 15.34 -1.25
N ALA A 57 6.37 14.12 -0.98
CA ALA A 57 5.60 13.17 -0.21
C ALA A 57 6.51 12.21 0.55
N THR A 58 5.98 11.64 1.63
CA THR A 58 6.62 10.54 2.35
C THR A 58 5.99 9.22 1.90
N VAL A 59 6.82 8.29 1.41
CA VAL A 59 6.39 7.02 0.84
C VAL A 59 7.09 5.85 1.51
N SER A 60 6.35 4.78 1.76
CA SER A 60 6.88 3.46 2.11
C SER A 60 6.09 2.37 1.39
N SER A 61 6.67 1.19 1.23
CA SER A 61 5.92 0.03 0.75
C SER A 61 6.42 -1.28 1.36
N ALA A 62 5.55 -2.28 1.41
CA ALA A 62 5.91 -3.64 1.84
C ALA A 62 4.95 -4.68 1.24
N ARG A 63 5.46 -5.89 0.99
CA ARG A 63 4.62 -7.07 0.71
C ARG A 63 4.19 -7.70 2.03
N LEU A 64 2.92 -7.54 2.39
CA LEU A 64 2.36 -7.92 3.69
C LEU A 64 1.18 -8.87 3.53
N LYS A 65 1.05 -9.85 4.45
CA LYS A 65 -0.16 -10.67 4.53
C LYS A 65 -1.26 -9.85 5.19
N VAL A 66 -2.25 -9.43 4.40
CA VAL A 66 -3.41 -8.67 4.88
C VAL A 66 -4.44 -9.68 5.37
N LEU A 67 -4.68 -9.73 6.68
CA LEU A 67 -5.44 -10.81 7.30
C LEU A 67 -6.87 -10.91 6.79
N ALA A 68 -7.55 -9.78 6.58
CA ALA A 68 -8.91 -9.76 6.02
C ALA A 68 -9.00 -10.31 4.58
N GLN A 69 -7.87 -10.44 3.87
CA GLN A 69 -7.81 -11.01 2.52
C GLN A 69 -7.16 -12.39 2.50
N GLY A 70 -6.60 -12.86 3.62
CA GLY A 70 -5.88 -14.14 3.72
C GLY A 70 -4.64 -14.27 2.84
N LYS A 71 -4.17 -13.19 2.19
CA LYS A 71 -3.12 -13.24 1.14
C LYS A 71 -2.09 -12.12 1.31
N LYS A 72 -0.88 -12.36 0.76
CA LYS A 72 0.16 -11.34 0.65
C LYS A 72 -0.19 -10.35 -0.46
N ARG A 73 -0.10 -9.05 -0.16
CA ARG A 73 -0.33 -7.94 -1.10
C ARG A 73 0.78 -6.91 -0.98
N LEU A 74 1.03 -6.18 -2.06
CA LEU A 74 1.81 -4.95 -1.97
C LEU A 74 0.94 -3.87 -1.32
N VAL A 75 1.39 -3.37 -0.17
CA VAL A 75 0.78 -2.23 0.52
C VAL A 75 1.74 -1.04 0.42
N VAL A 76 1.23 0.09 -0.04
CA VAL A 76 1.94 1.37 -0.14
C VAL A 76 1.36 2.31 0.89
N ALA A 77 2.21 2.94 1.68
CA ALA A 77 1.86 4.03 2.58
C ALA A 77 2.36 5.34 1.95
N LEU A 78 1.45 6.31 1.80
CA LEU A 78 1.72 7.61 1.18
C LEU A 78 1.09 8.71 2.02
N LYS A 79 1.85 9.77 2.29
CA LYS A 79 1.30 11.03 2.80
C LYS A 79 2.00 12.20 2.14
N TYR A 80 1.24 13.25 1.85
CA TYR A 80 1.79 14.46 1.25
C TYR A 80 2.47 15.34 2.30
N GLU A 81 3.27 16.30 1.84
CA GLU A 81 3.84 17.33 2.71
C GLU A 81 2.74 18.00 3.56
N GLY A 82 2.98 18.10 4.87
CA GLY A 82 2.02 18.63 5.83
C GLY A 82 1.01 17.63 6.39
N GLU A 83 0.88 16.42 5.83
CA GLU A 83 -0.02 15.39 6.36
C GLU A 83 0.64 14.59 7.52
N SER A 84 -0.13 14.37 8.59
CA SER A 84 0.29 13.55 9.74
C SER A 84 0.21 12.05 9.40
N ASP A 85 -0.93 11.64 8.87
CA ASP A 85 -1.30 10.24 8.71
C ASP A 85 -1.14 9.75 7.28
N TYR A 86 -0.78 8.47 7.13
CA TYR A 86 -0.66 7.84 5.83
C TYR A 86 -2.02 7.44 5.25
N ARG A 87 -2.13 7.56 3.93
CA ARG A 87 -3.08 6.80 3.12
C ARG A 87 -2.45 5.47 2.75
N TYR A 88 -3.21 4.40 2.91
CA TYR A 88 -2.74 3.05 2.60
C TYR A 88 -3.39 2.56 1.32
N LEU A 89 -2.60 2.29 0.30
CA LEU A 89 -3.05 1.68 -0.94
C LEU A 89 -2.61 0.22 -0.97
N VAL A 90 -3.47 -0.65 -1.49
CA VAL A 90 -3.17 -2.06 -1.73
C VAL A 90 -3.46 -2.38 -3.18
N ALA A 91 -2.57 -3.15 -3.79
CA ALA A 91 -2.73 -3.60 -5.17
C ALA A 91 -2.76 -5.13 -5.25
N THR A 92 -3.52 -5.66 -6.21
CA THR A 92 -3.37 -7.06 -6.61
C THR A 92 -1.99 -7.27 -7.25
N ASP A 93 -1.44 -8.46 -7.05
CA ASP A 93 -0.17 -8.85 -7.65
C ASP A 93 -0.40 -9.02 -9.16
N ARG A 94 0.43 -8.38 -9.98
CA ARG A 94 0.49 -8.72 -11.40
C ARG A 94 1.51 -9.84 -11.55
N ARG A 95 1.12 -10.96 -12.16
CA ARG A 95 2.11 -11.88 -12.73
C ARG A 95 2.88 -11.11 -13.78
N SER A 96 4.19 -10.98 -13.60
CA SER A 96 5.09 -10.74 -14.72
C SER A 96 4.90 -11.93 -15.66
N ALA A 97 4.37 -11.69 -16.87
CA ALA A 97 4.56 -12.63 -17.96
C ALA A 97 6.05 -12.57 -18.30
N LEU A 98 6.77 -13.62 -17.94
CA LEU A 98 8.01 -14.01 -18.60
C LEU A 98 7.64 -14.95 -19.73
#